data_AF-A0A975S0U7-F1
#
_entry.id   AF-A0A975S0U7-F1
#
_cell.length_a   1.000
_cell.length_b   1.000
_cell.length_c   1.000
_cell.angle_alpha   90.00
_cell.angle_beta   90.00
_cell.angle_gamma   90.00
#
_symmetry.space_group_name_H-M   'P 1'
#
loop_
_entity.id
_entity.type
_entity.pdbx_description
1 polymer ?
#
loop_
_entity_poly.entity_id
_entity_poly.type
_entity_poly.pdbx_seq_one_letter_code
_entity_poly.pdbx_strand_id
1 'polypeptide(L)'
;MSDLCFAAAPAPEIGPDLTITVRAGQDAAAPHRGTLTIGDWTVPCAVGRSGIVDPALKREGDGATPAGRFALRYGFYEPGVFADAEMAAMAFPFKPKPDSYDWIENPASPDYNRMRARSHNEPPPERAPKLFDIFIPLGWNDAAVHAAAGSAIFLHAARPEMTGTAGCVAVPHDELLNLARRLRPGMIVDIATPTDATAPLATPDTMESVTFHSLRPGPRVIVTGAVHGNEVCGPKAITRMIAEFRAGRRKLLCGSVTFLPVVNAMAYRLDRREGDRNLNRALRDYPVPMVNEDHVANVLCPMLRAHDVLIDLHSFAAEGPAFALFGPEGSGSALEPRAQPATELALIEAIGLPFAVHGWMPAHLTALAHQGRTDQISHAVGTTEFMRFAGGAAITVECGPHKDPASVEVAYSVIARGLAALGLIAQEAGPPPAKPLILEIGEAIFAESDADSLIRAFPTGAPVRAGEVIGHRATGAEILAPHDGSVIFASGKVRAGTELCFLCRPSSIGAAP
;
A
#
# COMPACT_ATOMS: atom_id res chain seq x y z
N MET A 1 18.19 -8.30 -57.02
CA MET A 1 17.26 -7.79 -55.99
C MET A 1 17.64 -8.47 -54.69
N SER A 2 18.50 -7.82 -53.93
CA SER A 2 18.98 -8.29 -52.62
C SER A 2 18.26 -7.48 -51.56
N ASP A 3 17.38 -8.16 -50.81
CA ASP A 3 16.55 -7.56 -49.77
C ASP A 3 17.43 -7.03 -48.62
N LEU A 4 17.47 -5.71 -48.50
CA LEU A 4 17.93 -5.00 -47.31
C LEU A 4 16.86 -5.17 -46.22
N CYS A 5 16.98 -6.26 -45.46
CA CYS A 5 16.25 -6.42 -44.22
C CYS A 5 16.85 -5.47 -43.18
N PHE A 6 16.21 -4.32 -42.95
CA PHE A 6 16.50 -3.48 -41.79
C PHE A 6 16.09 -4.28 -40.54
N ALA A 7 17.08 -4.87 -39.87
CA ALA A 7 16.88 -5.35 -38.51
C ALA A 7 16.45 -4.14 -37.67
N ALA A 8 15.20 -4.14 -37.21
CA ALA A 8 14.76 -3.17 -36.22
C ALA A 8 15.65 -3.34 -34.99
N ALA A 9 16.46 -2.32 -34.69
CA ALA A 9 17.17 -2.27 -33.42
C ALA A 9 16.13 -2.43 -32.29
N PRO A 10 16.39 -3.26 -31.28
CA PRO A 10 15.52 -3.32 -30.11
C PRO A 10 15.37 -1.90 -29.56
N ALA A 11 14.13 -1.51 -29.21
CA ALA A 11 13.91 -0.25 -28.52
C ALA A 11 14.83 -0.20 -27.29
N PRO A 12 15.57 0.90 -27.06
CA PRO A 12 16.51 0.94 -25.95
C PRO A 12 15.77 0.63 -24.65
N GLU A 13 16.25 -0.36 -23.90
CA GLU A 13 15.79 -0.60 -22.54
C GLU A 13 16.00 0.71 -21.77
N ILE A 14 14.90 1.30 -21.30
CA ILE A 14 14.92 2.57 -20.57
C ILE A 14 15.41 2.25 -19.16
N GLY A 15 16.72 2.24 -18.99
CA GLY A 15 17.36 2.15 -17.69
C GLY A 15 17.01 3.34 -16.79
N PRO A 16 17.27 3.24 -15.48
CA PRO A 16 17.01 4.32 -14.51
C PRO A 16 17.69 5.65 -14.89
N ASP A 17 18.79 5.58 -15.65
CA ASP A 17 19.57 6.73 -16.09
C ASP A 17 18.88 7.61 -17.15
N LEU A 18 17.76 7.16 -17.73
CA LEU A 18 16.98 7.90 -18.72
C LEU A 18 15.64 8.41 -18.16
N THR A 19 15.41 8.30 -16.85
CA THR A 19 14.13 8.69 -16.23
C THR A 19 14.27 9.98 -15.43
N ILE A 20 13.33 10.89 -15.61
CA ILE A 20 13.12 12.08 -14.78
C ILE A 20 11.90 11.79 -13.89
N THR A 21 12.10 11.71 -12.60
CA THR A 21 11.05 11.32 -11.65
C THR A 21 10.44 12.56 -11.02
N VAL A 22 9.14 12.78 -11.23
CA VAL A 22 8.36 13.87 -10.61
C VAL A 22 7.37 13.28 -9.61
N ARG A 23 7.41 13.75 -8.36
CA ARG A 23 6.54 13.28 -7.26
C ARG A 23 5.96 14.47 -6.49
N ALA A 24 4.64 14.55 -6.37
CA ALA A 24 3.92 15.62 -5.65
C ALA A 24 2.60 15.12 -5.05
N GLY A 25 1.88 15.97 -4.29
CA GLY A 25 0.53 15.68 -3.81
C GLY A 25 0.43 14.92 -2.48
N GLN A 26 1.42 15.07 -1.59
CA GLN A 26 1.40 14.43 -0.26
C GLN A 26 0.67 15.25 0.82
N ASP A 27 0.63 16.58 0.67
CA ASP A 27 -0.04 17.49 1.60
C ASP A 27 -1.30 18.06 0.96
N ALA A 28 -2.47 17.82 1.57
CA ALA A 28 -3.74 18.33 1.09
C ALA A 28 -3.83 19.87 1.13
N ALA A 29 -3.07 20.54 1.99
CA ALA A 29 -3.00 21.99 2.06
C ALA A 29 -2.05 22.59 1.01
N ALA A 30 -1.10 21.80 0.50
CA ALA A 30 -0.13 22.20 -0.51
C ALA A 30 0.09 21.11 -1.58
N PRO A 31 -0.96 20.67 -2.29
CA PRO A 31 -0.90 19.49 -3.17
C PRO A 31 0.03 19.70 -4.38
N HIS A 32 0.35 20.95 -4.68
CA HIS A 32 1.22 21.37 -5.76
C HIS A 32 2.72 21.21 -5.45
N ARG A 33 3.12 21.03 -4.20
CA ARG A 33 4.55 20.91 -3.83
C ARG A 33 5.06 19.50 -4.08
N GLY A 34 6.24 19.39 -4.68
CA GLY A 34 6.86 18.12 -5.02
C GLY A 34 8.37 18.20 -5.20
N THR A 35 8.92 17.12 -5.75
CA THR A 35 10.34 17.01 -6.13
C THR A 35 10.47 16.46 -7.55
N LEU A 36 11.52 16.92 -8.23
CA LEU A 36 11.99 16.38 -9.49
C LEU A 36 13.38 15.77 -9.27
N THR A 37 13.60 14.54 -9.74
CA THR A 37 14.87 13.80 -9.59
C THR A 37 15.38 13.29 -10.93
N ILE A 38 16.68 13.45 -11.18
CA ILE A 38 17.43 12.87 -12.31
C ILE A 38 18.73 12.29 -11.77
N GLY A 39 18.84 10.96 -11.75
CA GLY A 39 19.99 10.29 -11.14
C GLY A 39 20.12 10.65 -9.65
N ASP A 40 21.25 11.24 -9.28
CA ASP A 40 21.58 11.71 -7.94
C ASP A 40 21.15 13.17 -7.65
N TRP A 41 20.65 13.89 -8.65
CA TRP A 41 20.22 15.27 -8.50
C TRP A 41 18.72 15.36 -8.25
N THR A 42 18.35 15.97 -7.12
CA THR A 42 16.96 16.24 -6.73
C THR A 42 16.77 17.71 -6.44
N VAL A 43 15.67 18.28 -6.96
CA VAL A 43 15.29 19.68 -6.80
C VAL A 43 13.82 19.76 -6.38
N PRO A 44 13.41 20.76 -5.58
CA PRO A 44 12.00 21.07 -5.39
C PRO A 44 11.31 21.35 -6.73
N CYS A 45 10.06 20.95 -6.88
CA CYS A 45 9.25 21.33 -8.02
C CYS A 45 7.82 21.72 -7.60
N ALA A 46 7.14 22.47 -8.46
CA ALA A 46 5.72 22.74 -8.38
C ALA A 46 4.99 21.99 -9.51
N VAL A 47 3.86 21.39 -9.19
CA VAL A 47 2.91 20.81 -10.15
C VAL A 47 1.64 21.66 -10.19
N GLY A 48 0.59 21.19 -10.86
CA GLY A 48 -0.72 21.81 -10.86
C GLY A 48 -1.19 22.20 -9.46
N ARG A 49 -1.83 23.36 -9.32
CA ARG A 49 -2.43 23.86 -8.06
C ARG A 49 -3.35 22.86 -7.38
N SER A 50 -3.98 21.98 -8.15
CA SER A 50 -4.87 20.90 -7.70
C SER A 50 -4.14 19.57 -7.48
N GLY A 51 -2.81 19.55 -7.58
CA GLY A 51 -1.99 18.34 -7.46
C GLY A 51 -1.85 17.55 -8.76
N ILE A 52 -1.59 16.25 -8.60
CA ILE A 52 -1.50 15.28 -9.70
C ILE A 52 -2.85 14.56 -9.83
N VAL A 53 -3.28 14.29 -11.05
CA VAL A 53 -4.58 13.66 -11.37
C VAL A 53 -4.39 12.46 -12.28
N ASP A 54 -5.29 11.48 -12.16
CA ASP A 54 -5.43 10.40 -13.13
C ASP A 54 -5.65 10.97 -14.55
N PRO A 55 -4.88 10.53 -15.57
CA PRO A 55 -5.08 10.87 -16.98
C PRO A 55 -6.52 10.85 -17.47
N ALA A 56 -7.30 9.85 -17.05
CA ALA A 56 -8.68 9.69 -17.49
C ALA A 56 -9.62 10.77 -16.92
N LEU A 57 -9.22 11.45 -15.84
CA LEU A 57 -10.01 12.50 -15.19
C LEU A 57 -9.57 13.91 -15.60
N LYS A 58 -8.39 14.03 -16.22
CA LYS A 58 -7.80 15.28 -16.68
C LYS A 58 -8.72 15.99 -17.67
N ARG A 59 -8.91 17.29 -17.46
CA ARG A 59 -9.74 18.16 -18.31
C ARG A 59 -9.20 19.59 -18.35
N GLU A 60 -9.69 20.40 -19.27
CA GLU A 60 -9.35 21.83 -19.33
C GLU A 60 -9.77 22.56 -18.03
N GLY A 61 -8.90 23.44 -17.54
CA GLY A 61 -9.17 24.27 -16.35
C GLY A 61 -9.11 23.60 -14.97
N ASP A 62 -8.90 22.28 -14.87
CA ASP A 62 -8.86 21.56 -13.58
C ASP A 62 -7.69 21.97 -12.67
N GLY A 63 -6.64 22.59 -13.22
CA GLY A 63 -5.46 23.01 -12.48
C GLY A 63 -4.59 21.85 -12.01
N ALA A 64 -4.71 20.66 -12.59
CA ALA A 64 -4.01 19.45 -12.17
C ALA A 64 -2.97 18.99 -13.21
N THR A 65 -1.89 18.35 -12.75
CA THR A 65 -0.89 17.72 -13.62
C THR A 65 -1.27 16.25 -13.86
N PRO A 66 -1.36 15.77 -15.11
CA PRO A 66 -1.68 14.37 -15.38
C PRO A 66 -0.54 13.44 -14.92
N ALA A 67 -0.87 12.38 -14.21
CA ALA A 67 0.07 11.28 -13.95
C ALA A 67 0.42 10.57 -15.26
N GLY A 68 1.56 9.90 -15.33
CA GLY A 68 1.95 9.12 -16.50
C GLY A 68 3.41 9.28 -16.89
N ARG A 69 3.75 8.62 -17.99
CA ARG A 69 5.11 8.60 -18.55
C ARG A 69 5.13 9.29 -19.89
N PHE A 70 5.99 10.29 -19.98
CA PHE A 70 6.02 11.19 -21.12
C PHE A 70 7.43 11.29 -21.70
N ALA A 71 7.59 10.92 -22.98
CA ALA A 71 8.87 11.03 -23.65
C ALA A 71 9.22 12.50 -23.95
N LEU A 72 10.40 12.94 -23.53
CA LEU A 72 10.93 14.24 -23.89
C LEU A 72 11.43 14.23 -25.33
N ARG A 73 11.00 15.23 -26.11
CA ARG A 73 11.31 15.31 -27.56
C ARG A 73 12.30 16.42 -27.89
N TYR A 74 12.09 17.61 -27.34
CA TYR A 74 12.91 18.81 -27.54
C TYR A 74 12.52 19.88 -26.52
N GLY A 75 13.32 20.93 -26.40
CA GLY A 75 13.01 22.10 -25.56
C GLY A 75 13.30 23.40 -26.29
N PHE A 76 12.86 24.51 -25.71
CA PHE A 76 13.16 25.86 -26.20
C PHE A 76 13.84 26.68 -25.12
N TYR A 77 14.65 27.66 -25.54
CA TYR A 77 15.29 28.63 -24.66
C TYR A 77 15.18 30.05 -25.20
N GLU A 78 15.17 31.03 -24.29
CA GLU A 78 15.18 32.45 -24.61
C GLU A 78 16.60 32.90 -25.04
N PRO A 79 16.78 33.39 -26.28
CA PRO A 79 18.07 33.93 -26.71
C PRO A 79 18.53 35.09 -25.83
N GLY A 80 19.82 35.12 -25.49
CA GLY A 80 20.42 36.18 -24.68
C GLY A 80 20.12 36.14 -23.17
N VAL A 81 19.28 35.22 -22.68
CA VAL A 81 19.19 34.90 -21.24
C VAL A 81 20.27 33.91 -20.82
N PHE A 82 20.52 32.91 -21.66
CA PHE A 82 21.62 31.95 -21.53
C PHE A 82 22.60 32.13 -22.68
N ALA A 83 23.85 31.65 -22.51
CA ALA A 83 24.82 31.71 -23.59
C ALA A 83 24.39 30.76 -24.72
N ASP A 84 24.11 31.28 -25.91
CA ASP A 84 23.63 30.49 -27.07
C ASP A 84 24.59 29.34 -27.41
N ALA A 85 25.89 29.57 -27.29
CA ALA A 85 26.91 28.55 -27.50
C ALA A 85 26.83 27.40 -26.46
N GLU A 86 26.47 27.70 -25.21
CA GLU A 86 26.27 26.69 -24.17
C GLU A 86 25.00 25.88 -24.45
N MET A 87 23.89 26.55 -24.80
CA MET A 87 22.63 25.87 -25.14
C MET A 87 22.75 24.98 -26.37
N ALA A 88 23.49 25.43 -27.39
CA ALA A 88 23.76 24.66 -28.61
C ALA A 88 24.64 23.42 -28.37
N ALA A 89 25.43 23.42 -27.29
CA ALA A 89 26.31 22.30 -26.92
C ALA A 89 25.63 21.24 -26.03
N MET A 90 24.37 21.46 -25.61
CA MET A 90 23.62 20.53 -24.77
C MET A 90 23.33 19.20 -25.50
N ALA A 91 23.36 18.09 -24.77
CA ALA A 91 23.03 16.78 -25.33
C ALA A 91 21.55 16.69 -25.77
N PHE A 92 20.64 17.28 -24.99
CA PHE A 92 19.22 17.37 -25.34
C PHE A 92 18.97 18.46 -26.40
N PRO A 93 18.10 18.23 -27.41
CA PRO A 93 17.91 19.18 -28.51
C PRO A 93 17.09 20.39 -28.07
N PHE A 94 17.79 21.43 -27.62
CA PHE A 94 17.22 22.75 -27.36
C PHE A 94 17.23 23.62 -28.63
N LYS A 95 16.15 24.36 -28.84
CA LYS A 95 16.01 25.32 -29.94
C LYS A 95 15.86 26.74 -29.39
N PRO A 96 16.44 27.77 -30.04
CA PRO A 96 16.12 29.14 -29.67
C PRO A 96 14.62 29.36 -29.91
N LYS A 97 13.96 30.09 -29.00
CA LYS A 97 12.59 30.52 -29.23
C LYS A 97 12.52 31.38 -30.49
N PRO A 98 11.51 31.20 -31.34
CA PRO A 98 11.27 32.12 -32.46
C PRO A 98 10.95 33.53 -31.95
N ASP A 99 11.33 34.55 -32.73
CA ASP A 99 11.02 35.97 -32.43
C ASP A 99 9.52 36.24 -32.26
N SER A 100 8.67 35.41 -32.90
CA SER A 100 7.22 35.51 -32.79
C SER A 100 6.55 34.14 -32.93
N TYR A 101 5.92 33.68 -31.85
CA TYR A 101 5.17 32.43 -31.79
C TYR A 101 4.00 32.53 -30.81
N ASP A 102 2.98 31.70 -31.01
CA ASP A 102 1.93 31.45 -30.02
C ASP A 102 1.80 29.94 -29.78
N TRP A 103 1.50 29.56 -28.54
CA TRP A 103 0.94 28.25 -28.26
C TRP A 103 -0.57 28.40 -28.14
N ILE A 104 -1.33 27.71 -28.99
CA ILE A 104 -2.76 27.94 -29.10
C ILE A 104 -3.50 27.21 -27.97
N GLU A 105 -4.03 27.97 -27.01
CA GLU A 105 -4.74 27.43 -25.83
C GLU A 105 -6.26 27.33 -26.03
N ASN A 106 -6.84 27.94 -27.08
CA ASN A 106 -8.29 27.92 -27.30
C ASN A 106 -8.77 26.53 -27.77
N PRO A 107 -9.58 25.80 -26.98
CA PRO A 107 -10.05 24.45 -27.35
C PRO A 107 -10.96 24.42 -28.59
N ALA A 108 -11.54 25.55 -28.98
CA ALA A 108 -12.34 25.66 -30.19
C ALA A 108 -11.50 25.88 -31.47
N SER A 109 -10.19 26.09 -31.33
CA SER A 109 -9.28 26.27 -32.46
C SER A 109 -8.89 24.92 -33.08
N PRO A 110 -8.82 24.80 -34.42
CA PRO A 110 -8.24 23.62 -35.07
C PRO A 110 -6.77 23.41 -34.71
N ASP A 111 -6.08 24.47 -34.27
CA ASP A 111 -4.67 24.43 -33.89
C ASP A 111 -4.47 24.28 -32.37
N TYR A 112 -5.51 23.92 -31.60
CA TYR A 112 -5.41 23.74 -30.15
C TYR A 112 -4.22 22.85 -29.75
N ASN A 113 -3.50 23.25 -28.70
CA ASN A 113 -2.28 22.62 -28.20
C ASN A 113 -1.14 22.48 -29.23
N ARG A 114 -1.08 23.36 -30.22
CA ARG A 114 0.02 23.44 -31.19
C ARG A 114 0.74 24.78 -31.12
N MET A 115 2.04 24.74 -31.37
CA MET A 115 2.84 25.94 -31.58
C MET A 115 2.62 26.44 -33.00
N ARG A 116 2.35 27.75 -33.14
CA ARG A 116 2.17 28.42 -34.42
C ARG A 116 3.15 29.58 -34.53
N ALA A 117 3.87 29.67 -35.65
CA ALA A 117 4.60 30.88 -36.00
C ALA A 117 3.60 31.98 -36.34
N ARG A 118 3.70 33.14 -35.69
CA ARG A 118 2.79 34.26 -35.99
C ARG A 118 3.19 34.94 -37.29
N SER A 119 2.21 35.54 -37.95
CA SER A 119 2.48 36.38 -39.12
C SER A 119 3.22 37.66 -38.71
N HIS A 120 4.06 38.22 -39.59
CA HIS A 120 4.78 39.48 -39.32
C HIS A 120 3.87 40.69 -39.03
N ASN A 121 2.58 40.61 -39.35
CA ASN A 121 1.62 41.69 -39.14
C ASN A 121 0.89 41.61 -37.80
N GLU A 122 1.11 40.55 -37.03
CA GLU A 122 0.58 40.45 -35.68
C GLU A 122 1.54 41.09 -34.67
N PRO A 123 1.06 41.94 -33.75
CA PRO A 123 1.91 42.51 -32.72
C PRO A 123 2.58 41.38 -31.93
N PRO A 124 3.90 41.45 -31.68
CA PRO A 124 4.60 40.41 -30.94
C PRO A 124 3.93 40.22 -29.58
N PRO A 125 3.88 38.98 -29.07
CA PRO A 125 3.36 38.75 -27.73
C PRO A 125 4.16 39.60 -26.73
N GLU A 126 3.50 40.02 -25.65
CA GLU A 126 4.22 40.57 -24.50
C GLU A 126 5.33 39.59 -24.11
N ARG A 127 6.53 40.10 -23.85
CA ARG A 127 7.73 39.27 -23.64
C ARG A 127 7.39 38.16 -22.64
N ALA A 128 7.63 36.91 -23.06
CA ALA A 128 7.23 35.76 -22.26
C ALA A 128 7.77 35.90 -20.83
N PRO A 129 6.95 35.64 -19.80
CA PRO A 129 7.42 35.68 -18.41
C PRO A 129 8.68 34.84 -18.26
N LYS A 130 9.60 35.23 -17.36
CA LYS A 130 10.83 34.48 -17.03
C LYS A 130 10.58 32.98 -16.75
N LEU A 131 9.34 32.63 -16.40
CA LEU A 131 8.86 31.26 -16.26
C LEU A 131 9.18 30.38 -17.47
N PHE A 132 9.28 30.93 -18.68
CA PHE A 132 9.52 30.16 -19.89
C PHE A 132 10.92 30.40 -20.48
N ASP A 133 11.88 30.98 -19.74
CA ASP A 133 13.25 31.17 -20.22
C ASP A 133 13.88 29.87 -20.75
N ILE A 134 13.53 28.73 -20.14
CA ILE A 134 13.59 27.41 -20.75
C ILE A 134 12.22 26.75 -20.61
N PHE A 135 11.71 26.11 -21.66
CA PHE A 135 10.54 25.25 -21.55
C PHE A 135 10.61 24.01 -22.44
N ILE A 136 10.02 22.92 -21.95
CA ILE A 136 10.05 21.61 -22.60
C ILE A 136 8.63 21.05 -22.65
N PRO A 137 8.03 20.83 -23.84
CA PRO A 137 6.75 20.16 -23.97
C PRO A 137 6.84 18.71 -23.48
N LEU A 138 5.94 18.34 -22.56
CA LEU A 138 5.89 17.01 -21.94
C LEU A 138 4.94 16.05 -22.66
N GLY A 139 4.45 16.33 -23.87
CA GLY A 139 3.74 15.29 -24.64
C GLY A 139 2.27 15.04 -24.24
N TRP A 140 1.75 15.69 -23.18
CA TRP A 140 0.32 15.58 -22.85
C TRP A 140 -0.53 16.40 -23.82
N ASN A 141 -1.51 15.74 -24.43
CA ASN A 141 -2.49 16.33 -25.33
C ASN A 141 -1.91 17.23 -26.45
N ASP A 142 -0.70 16.92 -26.94
CA ASP A 142 0.00 17.70 -27.97
C ASP A 142 0.33 16.92 -29.25
N ALA A 143 0.36 15.58 -29.20
CA ALA A 143 0.62 14.71 -30.35
C ALA A 143 -0.69 14.28 -31.04
N ALA A 144 -1.65 13.79 -30.24
CA ALA A 144 -3.01 13.49 -30.65
C ALA A 144 -3.95 14.40 -29.84
N VAL A 145 -4.20 15.60 -30.36
CA VAL A 145 -4.94 16.64 -29.64
C VAL A 145 -6.43 16.28 -29.57
N HIS A 146 -6.96 16.21 -28.36
CA HIS A 146 -8.38 16.12 -28.06
C HIS A 146 -8.85 17.43 -27.40
N ALA A 147 -9.83 18.09 -28.01
CA ALA A 147 -10.39 19.33 -27.49
C ALA A 147 -10.92 19.14 -26.06
N ALA A 148 -10.63 20.10 -25.18
CA ALA A 148 -11.01 20.12 -23.77
C ALA A 148 -10.43 19.00 -22.87
N ALA A 149 -9.55 18.13 -23.38
CA ALA A 149 -8.83 17.11 -22.59
C ALA A 149 -7.64 17.68 -21.77
N GLY A 150 -7.58 19.02 -21.63
CA GLY A 150 -6.54 19.74 -20.90
C GLY A 150 -5.46 20.35 -21.81
N SER A 151 -4.90 21.48 -21.38
CA SER A 151 -3.84 22.17 -22.10
C SER A 151 -2.56 21.35 -22.20
N ALA A 152 -1.72 21.69 -23.17
CA ALA A 152 -0.39 21.13 -23.29
C ALA A 152 0.40 21.40 -22.01
N ILE A 153 1.10 20.39 -21.54
CA ILE A 153 1.86 20.44 -20.29
C ILE A 153 3.33 20.66 -20.60
N PHE A 154 3.95 21.60 -19.91
CA PHE A 154 5.37 21.93 -20.06
C PHE A 154 6.13 21.68 -18.77
N LEU A 155 7.44 21.47 -18.92
CA LEU A 155 8.40 21.69 -17.86
C LEU A 155 9.03 23.07 -18.05
N HIS A 156 8.96 23.94 -17.03
CA HIS A 156 9.48 25.31 -17.12
C HIS A 156 9.94 25.86 -15.74
N ALA A 157 10.26 27.15 -15.62
CA ALA A 157 10.61 27.78 -14.34
C ALA A 157 9.39 28.07 -13.46
N ALA A 158 9.53 27.82 -12.16
CA ALA A 158 8.52 28.10 -11.16
C ALA A 158 8.46 29.59 -10.81
N ARG A 159 7.32 30.02 -10.25
CA ARG A 159 7.23 31.33 -9.59
C ARG A 159 8.11 31.33 -8.33
N PRO A 160 8.65 32.49 -7.89
CA PRO A 160 9.54 32.56 -6.74
C PRO A 160 8.98 31.89 -5.47
N GLU A 161 7.67 32.00 -5.24
CA GLU A 161 6.99 31.44 -4.07
C GLU A 161 6.60 29.95 -4.23
N MET A 162 6.98 29.32 -5.36
CA MET A 162 6.66 27.94 -5.71
C MET A 162 5.15 27.63 -5.69
N THR A 163 4.30 28.60 -6.01
CA THR A 163 2.84 28.39 -6.11
C THR A 163 2.49 27.43 -7.24
N GLY A 164 1.41 26.67 -7.07
CA GLY A 164 0.96 25.69 -8.06
C GLY A 164 0.68 26.26 -9.46
N THR A 165 0.96 25.44 -10.47
CA THR A 165 0.79 25.80 -11.88
C THR A 165 -0.66 25.55 -12.34
N ALA A 166 -0.96 25.80 -13.61
CA ALA A 166 -2.22 25.35 -14.22
C ALA A 166 -2.23 23.85 -14.60
N GLY A 167 -1.10 23.16 -14.47
CA GLY A 167 -0.91 21.75 -14.85
C GLY A 167 0.53 21.40 -15.23
N CYS A 168 1.37 22.39 -15.54
CA CYS A 168 2.80 22.23 -15.80
C CYS A 168 3.60 21.68 -14.62
N VAL A 169 4.78 21.15 -14.91
CA VAL A 169 5.83 20.89 -13.93
C VAL A 169 6.79 22.08 -13.94
N ALA A 170 7.16 22.60 -12.78
CA ALA A 170 8.03 23.75 -12.69
C ALA A 170 9.12 23.60 -11.63
N VAL A 171 10.35 23.98 -11.96
CA VAL A 171 11.52 23.96 -11.05
C VAL A 171 12.00 25.38 -10.76
N PRO A 172 12.73 25.65 -9.66
CA PRO A 172 13.34 26.95 -9.42
C PRO A 172 14.09 27.48 -10.65
N HIS A 173 13.98 28.80 -10.90
CA HIS A 173 14.53 29.41 -12.11
C HIS A 173 16.05 29.26 -12.22
N ASP A 174 16.75 29.39 -11.09
CA ASP A 174 18.19 29.17 -10.94
C ASP A 174 18.63 27.72 -11.21
N GLU A 175 17.70 26.76 -11.19
CA GLU A 175 17.96 25.35 -11.48
C GLU A 175 17.69 24.97 -12.95
N LEU A 176 17.16 25.89 -13.77
CA LEU A 176 16.86 25.62 -15.19
C LEU A 176 18.09 25.15 -15.99
N LEU A 177 19.24 25.79 -15.77
CA LEU A 177 20.47 25.44 -16.49
C LEU A 177 21.05 24.10 -15.99
N ASN A 178 20.93 23.82 -14.69
CA ASN A 178 21.33 22.52 -14.13
C ASN A 178 20.45 21.39 -14.65
N LEU A 179 19.15 21.63 -14.80
CA LEU A 179 18.23 20.71 -15.45
C LEU A 179 18.66 20.48 -16.90
N ALA A 180 18.83 21.56 -17.69
CA ALA A 180 19.17 21.47 -19.12
C ALA A 180 20.44 20.64 -19.37
N ARG A 181 21.48 20.81 -18.56
CA ARG A 181 22.75 20.04 -18.64
C ARG A 181 22.58 18.55 -18.40
N ARG A 182 21.52 18.12 -17.72
CA ARG A 182 21.25 16.71 -17.36
C ARG A 182 20.36 16.00 -18.35
N LEU A 183 19.65 16.75 -19.20
CA LEU A 183 18.74 16.16 -20.17
C LEU A 183 19.50 15.49 -21.33
N ARG A 184 18.95 14.37 -21.80
CA ARG A 184 19.48 13.60 -22.94
C ARG A 184 18.33 13.17 -23.86
N PRO A 185 18.58 12.98 -25.16
CA PRO A 185 17.58 12.41 -26.07
C PRO A 185 17.07 11.06 -25.56
N GLY A 186 15.77 10.82 -25.67
CA GLY A 186 15.13 9.56 -25.25
C GLY A 186 14.76 9.49 -23.76
N MET A 187 15.01 10.55 -22.98
CA MET A 187 14.55 10.58 -21.59
C MET A 187 13.03 10.63 -21.47
N ILE A 188 12.51 10.01 -20.40
CA ILE A 188 11.09 10.00 -20.04
C ILE A 188 10.90 10.75 -18.73
N VAL A 189 9.86 11.58 -18.66
CA VAL A 189 9.35 12.14 -17.41
C VAL A 189 8.26 11.22 -16.87
N ASP A 190 8.50 10.66 -15.69
CA ASP A 190 7.57 9.82 -14.94
C ASP A 190 6.92 10.65 -13.82
N ILE A 191 5.67 11.05 -14.05
CA ILE A 191 4.88 11.87 -13.14
C ILE A 191 3.90 10.98 -12.40
N ALA A 192 3.92 11.01 -11.08
CA ALA A 192 2.92 10.33 -10.27
C ALA A 192 2.79 11.04 -8.93
N THR A 193 1.65 10.90 -8.26
CA THR A 193 1.71 10.98 -6.80
C THR A 193 2.61 9.84 -6.31
N PRO A 194 3.33 9.99 -5.18
CA PRO A 194 4.02 8.85 -4.58
C PRO A 194 3.14 7.59 -4.39
N THR A 195 1.81 7.77 -4.45
CA THR A 195 0.77 6.76 -4.24
C THR A 195 0.15 6.15 -5.52
N ASP A 196 0.04 6.85 -6.66
CA ASP A 196 -0.80 6.39 -7.80
C ASP A 196 -0.23 5.21 -8.60
N ALA A 197 1.08 4.98 -8.60
CA ALA A 197 1.65 3.78 -9.23
C ALA A 197 1.45 2.49 -8.38
N THR A 198 0.69 2.59 -7.29
CA THR A 198 0.73 1.60 -6.19
C THR A 198 -0.64 1.32 -5.56
N ALA A 199 -1.71 2.02 -5.95
CA ALA A 199 -3.04 1.72 -5.44
C ALA A 199 -3.42 0.26 -5.81
N PRO A 200 -3.95 -0.52 -4.85
CA PRO A 200 -4.26 -1.92 -5.11
C PRO A 200 -5.42 -2.05 -6.10
N LEU A 201 -5.36 -3.07 -6.96
CA LEU A 201 -6.48 -3.39 -7.85
C LEU A 201 -7.72 -3.71 -7.01
N ALA A 202 -8.84 -3.04 -7.30
CA ALA A 202 -10.10 -3.17 -6.57
C ALA A 202 -11.29 -3.56 -7.47
N THR A 203 -11.02 -4.35 -8.52
CA THR A 203 -12.08 -4.94 -9.37
C THR A 203 -12.65 -6.20 -8.72
N PRO A 204 -14.00 -6.37 -8.65
CA PRO A 204 -14.63 -7.41 -7.81
C PRO A 204 -14.29 -8.85 -8.17
N ASP A 205 -13.94 -9.08 -9.44
CA ASP A 205 -13.74 -10.38 -10.08
C ASP A 205 -12.27 -10.75 -10.25
N THR A 206 -11.36 -9.96 -9.68
CA THR A 206 -9.91 -10.16 -9.82
C THR A 206 -9.21 -10.07 -8.48
N MET A 207 -8.20 -10.91 -8.28
CA MET A 207 -7.26 -10.82 -7.16
C MET A 207 -5.89 -10.43 -7.69
N GLU A 208 -5.36 -9.28 -7.26
CA GLU A 208 -3.98 -8.89 -7.58
C GLU A 208 -3.00 -9.63 -6.68
N SER A 209 -1.98 -10.22 -7.32
CA SER A 209 -0.83 -10.83 -6.66
C SER A 209 0.45 -10.34 -7.31
N VAL A 210 1.37 -9.79 -6.51
CA VAL A 210 2.68 -9.32 -6.97
C VAL A 210 3.76 -10.16 -6.30
N THR A 211 4.52 -10.92 -7.09
CA THR A 211 5.58 -11.79 -6.57
C THR A 211 6.96 -11.33 -7.03
N PHE A 212 7.88 -11.25 -6.08
CA PHE A 212 9.31 -11.04 -6.33
C PHE A 212 10.08 -12.33 -6.05
N HIS A 213 11.00 -12.70 -6.95
CA HIS A 213 11.82 -13.90 -6.83
C HIS A 213 13.30 -13.54 -6.76
N SER A 214 14.02 -14.18 -5.85
CA SER A 214 15.48 -14.19 -5.86
C SER A 214 15.97 -15.39 -6.66
N LEU A 215 17.13 -15.25 -7.30
CA LEU A 215 17.82 -16.38 -7.92
C LEU A 215 18.44 -17.33 -6.88
N ARG A 216 18.58 -16.88 -5.63
CA ARG A 216 19.06 -17.73 -4.53
C ARG A 216 17.86 -18.42 -3.86
N PRO A 217 17.87 -19.76 -3.71
CA PRO A 217 16.83 -20.48 -2.97
C PRO A 217 16.65 -19.95 -1.55
N GLY A 218 15.43 -20.02 -1.03
CA GLY A 218 15.06 -19.55 0.30
C GLY A 218 13.56 -19.75 0.55
N PRO A 219 13.02 -19.22 1.66
CA PRO A 219 11.61 -19.38 2.01
C PRO A 219 10.71 -18.68 1.00
N ARG A 220 9.51 -19.22 0.79
CA ARG A 220 8.43 -18.58 0.04
C ARG A 220 7.43 -17.99 1.01
N VAL A 221 7.33 -16.66 1.04
CA VAL A 221 6.48 -15.94 1.98
C VAL A 221 5.30 -15.31 1.25
N ILE A 222 4.10 -15.46 1.79
CA ILE A 222 2.91 -14.76 1.32
C ILE A 222 2.44 -13.76 2.38
N VAL A 223 2.15 -12.53 1.95
CA VAL A 223 1.64 -11.45 2.80
C VAL A 223 0.29 -11.00 2.26
N THR A 224 -0.74 -11.08 3.10
CA THR A 224 -2.12 -10.78 2.72
C THR A 224 -2.64 -9.55 3.45
N GLY A 225 -3.43 -8.75 2.74
CA GLY A 225 -4.21 -7.64 3.28
C GLY A 225 -5.66 -7.72 2.81
N ALA A 226 -6.55 -7.04 3.55
CA ALA A 226 -7.98 -6.99 3.29
C ALA A 226 -8.63 -8.36 2.99
N VAL A 227 -8.34 -9.34 3.86
CA VAL A 227 -9.18 -10.54 4.02
C VAL A 227 -10.59 -10.10 4.42
N HIS A 228 -10.67 -9.10 5.31
CA HIS A 228 -11.86 -8.29 5.54
C HIS A 228 -11.71 -6.93 4.86
N GLY A 229 -12.77 -6.45 4.20
CA GLY A 229 -12.68 -5.29 3.32
C GLY A 229 -12.52 -3.93 4.00
N ASN A 230 -12.99 -3.79 5.24
CA ASN A 230 -12.90 -2.54 6.03
C ASN A 230 -11.55 -2.40 6.75
N GLU A 231 -10.57 -3.25 6.46
CA GLU A 231 -9.27 -3.32 7.13
C GLU A 231 -8.16 -2.81 6.19
N VAL A 232 -8.06 -1.48 6.07
CA VAL A 232 -7.26 -0.81 5.02
C VAL A 232 -5.76 -0.70 5.31
N CYS A 233 -5.29 -1.06 6.51
CA CYS A 233 -3.89 -0.93 6.89
C CYS A 233 -2.96 -1.87 6.11
N GLY A 234 -3.36 -3.14 5.97
CA GLY A 234 -2.65 -4.16 5.18
C GLY A 234 -2.47 -3.75 3.72
N PRO A 235 -3.56 -3.43 2.98
CA PRO A 235 -3.46 -2.95 1.60
C PRO A 235 -2.46 -1.81 1.42
N LYS A 236 -2.52 -0.76 2.26
CA LYS A 236 -1.61 0.40 2.18
C LYS A 236 -0.15 0.03 2.44
N ALA A 237 0.12 -0.79 3.46
CA ALA A 237 1.47 -1.22 3.80
C ALA A 237 2.08 -2.13 2.72
N ILE A 238 1.30 -3.06 2.19
CA ILE A 238 1.70 -3.96 1.11
C ILE A 238 2.00 -3.16 -0.17
N THR A 239 1.12 -2.23 -0.52
CA THR A 239 1.27 -1.28 -1.63
C THR A 239 2.60 -0.53 -1.55
N ARG A 240 2.96 -0.01 -0.36
CA ARG A 240 4.24 0.65 -0.11
C ARG A 240 5.42 -0.31 -0.31
N MET A 241 5.32 -1.54 0.20
CA MET A 241 6.38 -2.55 0.06
C MET A 241 6.62 -2.92 -1.41
N ILE A 242 5.56 -3.14 -2.19
CA ILE A 242 5.64 -3.39 -3.64
C ILE A 242 6.36 -2.23 -4.34
N ALA A 243 6.02 -0.99 -3.99
CA ALA A 243 6.64 0.20 -4.57
C ALA A 243 8.14 0.28 -4.28
N GLU A 244 8.56 -0.08 -3.06
CA GLU A 244 9.96 -0.08 -2.67
C GLU A 244 10.78 -1.17 -3.38
N PHE A 245 10.22 -2.37 -3.59
CA PHE A 245 10.85 -3.41 -4.40
C PHE A 245 10.97 -2.99 -5.87
N ARG A 246 9.90 -2.44 -6.47
CA ARG A 246 9.91 -1.94 -7.86
C ARG A 246 10.93 -0.82 -8.07
N ALA A 247 11.09 0.05 -7.07
CA ALA A 247 12.06 1.15 -7.11
C ALA A 247 13.49 0.75 -6.74
N GLY A 248 13.75 -0.53 -6.43
CA GLY A 248 15.08 -1.01 -6.02
C GLY A 248 15.53 -0.55 -4.62
N ARG A 249 14.65 0.07 -3.82
CA ARG A 249 14.93 0.44 -2.42
C ARG A 249 14.92 -0.78 -1.49
N ARG A 250 14.24 -1.84 -1.90
CA ARG A 250 14.27 -3.16 -1.25
C ARG A 250 14.88 -4.18 -2.19
N LYS A 251 15.78 -5.00 -1.65
CA LYS A 251 16.41 -6.10 -2.38
C LYS A 251 16.07 -7.41 -1.70
N LEU A 252 15.54 -8.34 -2.50
CA LEU A 252 15.32 -9.71 -2.07
C LEU A 252 16.66 -10.46 -2.07
N LEU A 253 17.03 -11.04 -0.93
CA LEU A 253 18.29 -11.76 -0.74
C LEU A 253 18.17 -13.21 -1.19
N CYS A 254 17.09 -13.90 -0.82
CA CYS A 254 16.80 -15.29 -1.16
C CYS A 254 15.28 -15.53 -1.23
N GLY A 255 14.89 -16.70 -1.74
CA GLY A 255 13.50 -17.15 -1.74
C GLY A 255 12.57 -16.31 -2.63
N SER A 256 11.31 -16.22 -2.23
CA SER A 256 10.31 -15.37 -2.88
C SER A 256 9.35 -14.75 -1.88
N VAL A 257 8.84 -13.57 -2.22
CA VAL A 257 7.74 -12.92 -1.49
C VAL A 257 6.59 -12.61 -2.45
N THR A 258 5.40 -13.04 -2.07
CA THR A 258 4.15 -12.79 -2.78
C THR A 258 3.28 -11.86 -1.94
N PHE A 259 2.86 -10.75 -2.55
CA PHE A 259 2.01 -9.74 -1.94
C PHE A 259 0.62 -9.78 -2.52
N LEU A 260 -0.39 -9.94 -1.67
CA LEU A 260 -1.82 -9.82 -2.00
C LEU A 260 -2.37 -8.60 -1.24
N PRO A 261 -2.37 -7.40 -1.83
CA PRO A 261 -2.83 -6.20 -1.14
C PRO A 261 -4.30 -6.31 -0.71
N VAL A 262 -5.15 -6.87 -1.58
CA VAL A 262 -6.59 -7.03 -1.37
C VAL A 262 -7.01 -8.45 -1.72
N VAL A 263 -7.31 -9.24 -0.70
CA VAL A 263 -7.80 -10.62 -0.86
C VAL A 263 -9.28 -10.63 -1.23
N ASN A 264 -10.13 -9.91 -0.48
CA ASN A 264 -11.57 -9.86 -0.73
C ASN A 264 -11.97 -8.53 -1.40
N ALA A 265 -11.79 -8.45 -2.71
CA ALA A 265 -12.03 -7.22 -3.49
C ALA A 265 -13.48 -6.71 -3.40
N MET A 266 -14.46 -7.63 -3.33
CA MET A 266 -15.86 -7.23 -3.14
C MET A 266 -16.09 -6.56 -1.78
N ALA A 267 -15.62 -7.18 -0.69
CA ALA A 267 -15.74 -6.60 0.64
C ALA A 267 -15.01 -5.26 0.73
N TYR A 268 -13.80 -5.17 0.16
CA TYR A 268 -12.95 -3.97 0.19
C TYR A 268 -13.60 -2.78 -0.51
N ARG A 269 -14.12 -3.00 -1.72
CA ARG A 269 -14.84 -1.94 -2.47
C ARG A 269 -16.09 -1.47 -1.76
N LEU A 270 -16.77 -2.35 -1.03
CA LEU A 270 -17.99 -2.03 -0.30
C LEU A 270 -17.72 -1.41 1.08
N ASP A 271 -16.46 -1.31 1.51
CA ASP A 271 -16.05 -0.93 2.86
C ASP A 271 -16.78 -1.76 3.94
N ARG A 272 -16.79 -3.08 3.75
CA ARG A 272 -17.46 -4.04 4.63
C ARG A 272 -16.47 -5.05 5.17
N ARG A 273 -16.80 -5.61 6.33
CA ARG A 273 -16.05 -6.75 6.88
C ARG A 273 -16.04 -7.95 5.94
N GLU A 274 -17.17 -8.21 5.27
CA GLU A 274 -17.38 -9.39 4.44
C GLU A 274 -18.11 -9.03 3.14
N GLY A 275 -17.97 -9.90 2.14
CA GLY A 275 -18.72 -9.83 0.89
C GLY A 275 -20.11 -10.44 1.08
N ASP A 276 -20.20 -11.76 0.93
CA ASP A 276 -21.43 -12.52 1.22
C ASP A 276 -21.36 -13.23 2.58
N ARG A 277 -20.17 -13.72 2.95
CA ARG A 277 -19.89 -14.37 4.23
C ARG A 277 -18.48 -14.08 4.73
N ASN A 278 -18.21 -14.39 6.00
CA ASN A 278 -16.86 -14.27 6.52
C ASN A 278 -15.92 -15.31 5.88
N LEU A 279 -14.98 -14.83 5.05
CA LEU A 279 -13.96 -15.66 4.40
C LEU A 279 -13.11 -16.40 5.43
N ASN A 280 -12.69 -15.68 6.48
CA ASN A 280 -11.80 -16.15 7.54
C ASN A 280 -12.48 -17.02 8.60
N ARG A 281 -13.63 -17.61 8.26
CA ARG A 281 -14.34 -18.60 9.07
C ARG A 281 -14.48 -19.93 8.35
N ALA A 282 -14.65 -19.93 7.03
CA ALA A 282 -14.86 -21.18 6.28
C ALA A 282 -13.99 -21.22 5.02
N LEU A 283 -12.67 -21.12 5.22
CA LEU A 283 -11.69 -21.20 4.15
C LEU A 283 -11.40 -22.67 3.79
N ARG A 284 -11.65 -23.02 2.53
CA ARG A 284 -11.39 -24.34 1.93
C ARG A 284 -11.53 -24.24 0.41
N ASP A 285 -11.14 -25.29 -0.30
CA ASP A 285 -11.47 -25.43 -1.72
C ASP A 285 -12.97 -25.77 -1.89
N TYR A 286 -13.63 -25.12 -2.84
CA TYR A 286 -15.05 -25.29 -3.18
C TYR A 286 -15.17 -25.86 -4.60
N PRO A 287 -15.52 -27.15 -4.78
CA PRO A 287 -15.70 -27.74 -6.10
C PRO A 287 -16.77 -27.04 -6.95
N VAL A 288 -17.79 -26.49 -6.29
CA VAL A 288 -18.85 -25.68 -6.90
C VAL A 288 -18.96 -24.39 -6.08
N PRO A 289 -18.31 -23.29 -6.50
CA PRO A 289 -18.40 -22.02 -5.79
C PRO A 289 -19.76 -21.37 -6.03
N MET A 290 -20.38 -20.89 -4.94
CA MET A 290 -21.74 -20.33 -4.95
C MET A 290 -21.76 -18.85 -4.58
N VAL A 291 -20.91 -18.44 -3.64
CA VAL A 291 -20.80 -17.05 -3.16
C VAL A 291 -19.41 -16.50 -3.40
N ASN A 292 -19.25 -15.17 -3.31
CA ASN A 292 -17.99 -14.47 -3.53
C ASN A 292 -16.80 -15.13 -2.82
N GLU A 293 -16.94 -15.43 -1.52
CA GLU A 293 -15.86 -16.02 -0.73
C GLU A 293 -15.46 -17.43 -1.18
N ASP A 294 -16.33 -18.18 -1.85
CA ASP A 294 -15.96 -19.48 -2.42
C ASP A 294 -15.01 -19.29 -3.62
N HIS A 295 -15.30 -18.30 -4.47
CA HIS A 295 -14.45 -17.93 -5.59
C HIS A 295 -13.10 -17.38 -5.11
N VAL A 296 -13.11 -16.50 -4.09
CA VAL A 296 -11.89 -15.97 -3.47
C VAL A 296 -11.07 -17.12 -2.87
N ALA A 297 -11.70 -18.04 -2.14
CA ALA A 297 -11.02 -19.20 -1.54
C ALA A 297 -10.37 -20.10 -2.61
N ASN A 298 -11.05 -20.36 -3.73
CA ASN A 298 -10.49 -21.17 -4.82
C ASN A 298 -9.26 -20.56 -5.50
N VAL A 299 -9.05 -19.24 -5.38
CA VAL A 299 -7.83 -18.57 -5.83
C VAL A 299 -6.77 -18.55 -4.72
N LEU A 300 -7.18 -18.24 -3.49
CA LEU A 300 -6.28 -18.08 -2.35
C LEU A 300 -5.68 -19.41 -1.85
N CYS A 301 -6.47 -20.48 -1.74
CA CYS A 301 -6.04 -21.77 -1.19
C CYS A 301 -4.85 -22.38 -1.95
N PRO A 302 -4.84 -22.43 -3.30
CA PRO A 302 -3.66 -22.84 -4.05
C PRO A 302 -2.43 -21.96 -3.81
N MET A 303 -2.62 -20.65 -3.64
CA MET A 303 -1.53 -19.74 -3.31
C MET A 303 -0.97 -20.07 -1.93
N LEU A 304 -1.79 -20.20 -0.89
CA LEU A 304 -1.34 -20.57 0.46
C LEU A 304 -0.53 -21.88 0.44
N ARG A 305 -1.02 -22.92 -0.25
CA ARG A 305 -0.28 -24.20 -0.42
C ARG A 305 1.06 -24.06 -1.14
N ALA A 306 1.24 -23.03 -1.95
CA ALA A 306 2.48 -22.77 -2.68
C ALA A 306 3.51 -21.98 -1.87
N HIS A 307 3.22 -21.60 -0.62
CA HIS A 307 4.12 -20.84 0.24
C HIS A 307 4.44 -21.60 1.53
N ASP A 308 5.53 -21.19 2.18
CA ASP A 308 6.03 -21.82 3.41
C ASP A 308 5.60 -21.01 4.65
N VAL A 309 5.38 -19.70 4.49
CA VAL A 309 5.00 -18.77 5.58
C VAL A 309 3.91 -17.80 5.12
N LEU A 310 2.89 -17.61 5.96
CA LEU A 310 1.85 -16.58 5.84
C LEU A 310 2.02 -15.50 6.92
N ILE A 311 2.02 -14.23 6.48
CA ILE A 311 1.80 -13.06 7.36
C ILE A 311 0.47 -12.43 6.95
N ASP A 312 -0.57 -12.62 7.76
CA ASP A 312 -1.91 -12.13 7.47
C ASP A 312 -2.21 -10.84 8.25
N LEU A 313 -2.39 -9.73 7.55
CA LEU A 313 -2.53 -8.39 8.16
C LEU A 313 -4.01 -8.02 8.31
N HIS A 314 -4.41 -7.81 9.55
CA HIS A 314 -5.75 -7.40 9.98
C HIS A 314 -5.70 -6.10 10.77
N SER A 315 -6.88 -5.57 11.06
CA SER A 315 -7.11 -4.54 12.07
C SER A 315 -8.40 -4.83 12.82
N PHE A 316 -8.60 -4.20 13.98
CA PHE A 316 -9.74 -4.50 14.84
C PHE A 316 -10.56 -3.25 15.17
N ALA A 317 -11.80 -3.44 15.64
CA ALA A 317 -12.70 -2.34 15.98
C ALA A 317 -12.47 -1.76 17.38
N ALA A 318 -11.99 -2.59 18.32
CA ALA A 318 -11.74 -2.17 19.69
C ALA A 318 -10.54 -1.22 19.80
N GLU A 319 -10.45 -0.48 20.90
CA GLU A 319 -9.23 0.25 21.25
C GLU A 319 -8.17 -0.70 21.78
N GLY A 320 -6.89 -0.36 21.61
CA GLY A 320 -5.78 -1.13 22.17
C GLY A 320 -4.54 -1.11 21.28
N PRO A 321 -3.41 -1.60 21.81
CA PRO A 321 -2.20 -1.75 21.02
C PRO A 321 -2.32 -2.91 20.02
N ALA A 322 -1.50 -2.85 18.97
CA ALA A 322 -1.36 -3.94 18.02
C ALA A 322 -0.84 -5.22 18.67
N PHE A 323 -1.24 -6.38 18.14
CA PHE A 323 -0.84 -7.69 18.65
C PHE A 323 -0.88 -8.73 17.54
N ALA A 324 -0.35 -9.92 17.81
CA ALA A 324 -0.39 -11.03 16.88
C ALA A 324 -1.04 -12.27 17.49
N LEU A 325 -1.69 -13.06 16.64
CA LEU A 325 -2.19 -14.40 16.94
C LEU A 325 -1.30 -15.43 16.23
N PHE A 326 -0.91 -16.48 16.93
CA PHE A 326 -0.10 -17.57 16.37
C PHE A 326 -0.55 -18.94 16.90
N GLY A 327 0.06 -20.01 16.39
CA GLY A 327 -0.35 -21.37 16.67
C GLY A 327 -0.16 -21.81 18.13
N PRO A 328 -0.79 -22.92 18.52
CA PRO A 328 -0.92 -23.38 19.91
C PRO A 328 0.40 -23.89 20.50
N GLU A 329 0.44 -24.13 21.81
CA GLU A 329 1.57 -24.82 22.44
C GLU A 329 1.72 -26.29 21.97
N GLY A 330 2.94 -26.84 22.04
CA GLY A 330 3.19 -28.25 21.74
C GLY A 330 3.06 -28.60 20.25
N SER A 331 2.49 -29.79 19.94
CA SER A 331 2.34 -30.34 18.58
C SER A 331 1.06 -29.90 17.85
N GLY A 332 0.21 -29.08 18.48
CA GLY A 332 -1.12 -28.73 17.96
C GLY A 332 -2.14 -29.87 18.08
N SER A 333 -3.22 -29.77 17.32
CA SER A 333 -4.33 -30.74 17.26
C SER A 333 -4.62 -31.18 15.82
N ALA A 334 -5.53 -32.15 15.62
CA ALA A 334 -5.97 -32.53 14.27
C ALA A 334 -6.68 -31.37 13.52
N LEU A 335 -7.29 -30.43 14.26
CA LEU A 335 -7.99 -29.27 13.70
C LEU A 335 -7.10 -28.04 13.54
N GLU A 336 -6.04 -27.95 14.35
CA GLU A 336 -5.03 -26.90 14.26
C GLU A 336 -3.64 -27.55 14.39
N PRO A 337 -3.15 -28.17 13.30
CA PRO A 337 -1.83 -28.79 13.32
C PRO A 337 -0.77 -27.72 13.46
N ARG A 338 0.34 -28.03 14.12
CA ARG A 338 1.45 -27.08 14.28
C ARG A 338 2.67 -27.54 13.49
N ALA A 339 2.68 -27.19 12.20
CA ALA A 339 3.71 -27.65 11.28
C ALA A 339 5.08 -26.98 11.53
N GLN A 340 5.10 -25.66 11.77
CA GLN A 340 6.35 -24.89 11.87
C GLN A 340 6.39 -23.98 13.12
N PRO A 341 6.37 -24.58 14.32
CA PRO A 341 6.29 -23.87 15.60
C PRO A 341 7.41 -22.85 15.85
N ALA A 342 8.64 -23.22 15.49
CA ALA A 342 9.82 -22.39 15.70
C ALA A 342 9.83 -21.16 14.77
N THR A 343 9.35 -21.33 13.53
CA THR A 343 9.23 -20.24 12.55
C THR A 343 8.21 -19.21 13.03
N GLU A 344 7.04 -19.65 13.51
CA GLU A 344 6.02 -18.75 14.05
C GLU A 344 6.55 -17.97 15.27
N LEU A 345 7.21 -18.64 16.22
CA LEU A 345 7.77 -17.96 17.40
C LEU A 345 8.87 -16.95 17.02
N ALA A 346 9.77 -17.32 16.11
CA ALA A 346 10.80 -16.41 15.62
C ALA A 346 10.22 -15.17 14.94
N LEU A 347 9.11 -15.31 14.20
CA LEU A 347 8.37 -14.19 13.65
C LEU A 347 7.77 -13.31 14.75
N ILE A 348 7.08 -13.91 15.72
CA ILE A 348 6.47 -13.20 16.85
C ILE A 348 7.50 -12.38 17.63
N GLU A 349 8.70 -12.93 17.89
CA GLU A 349 9.77 -12.20 18.56
C GLU A 349 10.37 -11.08 17.70
N ALA A 350 10.35 -11.20 16.37
CA ALA A 350 10.98 -10.25 15.48
C ALA A 350 10.09 -9.07 15.05
N ILE A 351 8.78 -9.26 14.95
CA ILE A 351 7.84 -8.23 14.44
C ILE A 351 7.70 -7.01 15.37
N GLY A 352 8.09 -7.15 16.64
CA GLY A 352 8.20 -6.04 17.59
C GLY A 352 6.87 -5.49 18.11
N LEU A 353 5.87 -6.36 18.24
CA LEU A 353 4.59 -6.04 18.86
C LEU A 353 4.67 -6.19 20.38
N PRO A 354 3.84 -5.46 21.16
CA PRO A 354 3.89 -5.50 22.62
C PRO A 354 3.47 -6.84 23.21
N PHE A 355 2.55 -7.56 22.57
CA PHE A 355 2.13 -8.88 23.01
C PHE A 355 1.66 -9.75 21.83
N ALA A 356 1.64 -11.06 22.07
CA ALA A 356 1.10 -12.04 21.14
C ALA A 356 0.27 -13.08 21.90
N VAL A 357 -0.70 -13.66 21.21
CA VAL A 357 -1.71 -14.53 21.80
C VAL A 357 -1.75 -15.86 21.04
N HIS A 358 -1.83 -16.97 21.76
CA HIS A 358 -2.12 -18.30 21.19
C HIS A 358 -3.35 -18.93 21.87
N GLY A 359 -3.80 -20.07 21.35
CA GLY A 359 -4.97 -20.78 21.90
C GLY A 359 -6.32 -20.35 21.31
N TRP A 360 -6.32 -19.70 20.15
CA TRP A 360 -7.54 -19.24 19.48
C TRP A 360 -8.50 -20.38 19.12
N MET A 361 -8.01 -21.46 18.51
CA MET A 361 -8.88 -22.54 18.07
C MET A 361 -9.58 -23.28 19.22
N PRO A 362 -8.88 -23.69 20.30
CA PRO A 362 -9.55 -24.21 21.48
C PRO A 362 -10.64 -23.28 22.04
N ALA A 363 -10.35 -21.97 22.16
CA ALA A 363 -11.31 -20.99 22.65
C ALA A 363 -12.53 -20.85 21.73
N HIS A 364 -12.30 -20.85 20.41
CA HIS A 364 -13.36 -20.73 19.43
C HIS A 364 -14.25 -21.99 19.37
N LEU A 365 -13.68 -23.19 19.49
CA LEU A 365 -14.45 -24.43 19.56
C LEU A 365 -15.33 -24.47 20.82
N THR A 366 -14.80 -24.02 21.96
CA THR A 366 -15.59 -23.85 23.19
C THR A 366 -16.76 -22.89 22.97
N ALA A 367 -16.54 -21.77 22.27
CA ALA A 367 -17.61 -20.84 21.93
C ALA A 367 -18.68 -21.42 21.01
N LEU A 368 -18.28 -22.15 19.97
CA LEU A 368 -19.23 -22.84 19.10
C LEU A 368 -20.05 -23.89 19.87
N ALA A 369 -19.43 -24.60 20.81
CA ALA A 369 -20.12 -25.57 21.66
C ALA A 369 -21.15 -24.90 22.58
N HIS A 370 -20.80 -23.77 23.20
CA HIS A 370 -21.72 -22.97 24.01
C HIS A 370 -22.92 -22.44 23.21
N GLN A 371 -22.72 -22.12 21.93
CA GLN A 371 -23.79 -21.69 21.03
C GLN A 371 -24.62 -22.86 20.46
N GLY A 372 -24.31 -24.12 20.80
CA GLY A 372 -24.99 -25.29 20.26
C GLY A 372 -24.69 -25.55 18.77
N ARG A 373 -23.56 -25.04 18.26
CA ARG A 373 -23.15 -25.08 16.84
C ARG A 373 -21.96 -26.00 16.59
N THR A 374 -21.88 -27.11 17.32
CA THR A 374 -20.75 -28.07 17.25
C THR A 374 -20.62 -28.78 15.90
N ASP A 375 -21.67 -28.76 15.07
CA ASP A 375 -21.68 -29.27 13.69
C ASP A 375 -20.96 -28.36 12.70
N GLN A 376 -20.64 -27.12 13.09
CA GLN A 376 -20.06 -26.07 12.25
C GLN A 376 -18.55 -25.91 12.45
N ILE A 377 -17.81 -26.98 12.75
CA ILE A 377 -16.35 -26.92 12.96
C ILE A 377 -15.62 -26.35 11.73
N SER A 378 -16.14 -26.55 10.52
CA SER A 378 -15.60 -25.92 9.31
C SER A 378 -15.69 -24.38 9.31
N HIS A 379 -16.49 -23.78 10.20
CA HIS A 379 -16.58 -22.33 10.43
C HIS A 379 -15.49 -21.78 11.36
N ALA A 380 -14.55 -22.64 11.79
CA ALA A 380 -13.38 -22.25 12.57
C ALA A 380 -12.11 -22.07 11.72
N VAL A 381 -12.12 -22.44 10.44
CA VAL A 381 -10.92 -22.48 9.60
C VAL A 381 -10.75 -21.16 8.86
N GLY A 382 -9.80 -20.35 9.32
CA GLY A 382 -9.32 -19.15 8.65
C GLY A 382 -8.08 -19.39 7.77
N THR A 383 -7.48 -18.30 7.32
CA THR A 383 -6.24 -18.24 6.53
C THR A 383 -5.07 -18.89 7.27
N THR A 384 -4.92 -18.62 8.56
CA THR A 384 -3.84 -19.17 9.39
C THR A 384 -4.01 -20.66 9.64
N GLU A 385 -5.22 -21.11 9.95
CA GLU A 385 -5.50 -22.53 10.18
C GLU A 385 -5.32 -23.33 8.90
N PHE A 386 -5.78 -22.79 7.76
CA PHE A 386 -5.56 -23.41 6.45
C PHE A 386 -4.06 -23.49 6.10
N MET A 387 -3.30 -22.42 6.33
CA MET A 387 -1.86 -22.41 6.07
C MET A 387 -1.12 -23.45 6.92
N ARG A 388 -1.45 -23.53 8.22
CA ARG A 388 -0.90 -24.55 9.12
C ARG A 388 -1.26 -25.96 8.69
N PHE A 389 -2.51 -26.17 8.27
CA PHE A 389 -2.96 -27.45 7.70
C PHE A 389 -2.21 -27.82 6.42
N ALA A 390 -1.86 -26.84 5.59
CA ALA A 390 -1.03 -27.02 4.40
C ALA A 390 0.47 -27.27 4.70
N GLY A 391 0.89 -27.24 5.97
CA GLY A 391 2.27 -27.48 6.41
C GLY A 391 3.13 -26.22 6.57
N GLY A 392 2.53 -25.04 6.42
CA GLY A 392 3.20 -23.75 6.56
C GLY A 392 3.23 -23.21 7.99
N ALA A 393 4.04 -22.16 8.20
CA ALA A 393 3.95 -21.28 9.37
C ALA A 393 2.95 -20.15 9.09
N ALA A 394 2.19 -19.71 10.09
CA ALA A 394 1.27 -18.60 9.90
C ALA A 394 1.11 -17.73 11.14
N ILE A 395 1.05 -16.42 10.95
CA ILE A 395 0.64 -15.46 11.98
C ILE A 395 -0.46 -14.54 11.44
N THR A 396 -1.42 -14.22 12.30
CA THR A 396 -2.37 -13.12 12.07
C THR A 396 -1.89 -11.93 12.87
N VAL A 397 -1.84 -10.75 12.26
CA VAL A 397 -1.38 -9.53 12.92
C VAL A 397 -2.49 -8.50 12.92
N GLU A 398 -2.92 -8.15 14.12
CA GLU A 398 -3.91 -7.14 14.41
C GLU A 398 -3.19 -5.80 14.56
N CYS A 399 -3.08 -5.04 13.48
CA CYS A 399 -2.16 -3.90 13.35
C CYS A 399 -2.60 -2.64 14.13
N GLY A 400 -3.78 -2.68 14.74
CA GLY A 400 -4.37 -1.56 15.50
C GLY A 400 -5.85 -1.33 15.13
N PRO A 401 -6.45 -0.25 15.66
CA PRO A 401 -7.83 0.11 15.34
C PRO A 401 -8.03 0.42 13.85
N HIS A 402 -9.16 -0.01 13.25
CA HIS A 402 -9.44 0.12 11.80
C HIS A 402 -9.16 1.51 11.20
N LYS A 403 -9.42 2.58 11.98
CA LYS A 403 -9.32 3.98 11.52
C LYS A 403 -8.04 4.67 11.97
N ASP A 404 -7.18 4.01 12.73
CA ASP A 404 -5.94 4.59 13.21
C ASP A 404 -4.91 4.65 12.07
N PRO A 405 -4.45 5.83 11.63
CA PRO A 405 -3.42 5.92 10.61
C PRO A 405 -2.10 5.26 11.04
N ALA A 406 -1.80 5.16 12.34
CA ALA A 406 -0.60 4.49 12.83
C ALA A 406 -0.59 2.98 12.53
N SER A 407 -1.77 2.36 12.35
CA SER A 407 -1.88 0.94 11.99
C SER A 407 -1.20 0.61 10.66
N VAL A 408 -1.11 1.57 9.73
CA VAL A 408 -0.40 1.41 8.45
C VAL A 408 1.11 1.25 8.67
N GLU A 409 1.68 2.07 9.56
CA GLU A 409 3.11 1.99 9.88
C GLU A 409 3.44 0.72 10.69
N VAL A 410 2.52 0.28 11.57
CA VAL A 410 2.64 -1.01 12.24
C VAL A 410 2.65 -2.15 11.22
N ALA A 411 1.67 -2.20 10.32
CA ALA A 411 1.59 -3.20 9.26
C ALA A 411 2.85 -3.22 8.40
N TYR A 412 3.36 -2.06 8.00
CA TYR A 412 4.61 -1.96 7.23
C TYR A 412 5.82 -2.48 8.02
N SER A 413 5.96 -2.11 9.29
CA SER A 413 7.04 -2.59 10.17
C SER A 413 6.98 -4.12 10.35
N VAL A 414 5.78 -4.67 10.50
CA VAL A 414 5.54 -6.12 10.61
C VAL A 414 6.02 -6.85 9.35
N ILE A 415 5.68 -6.35 8.16
CA ILE A 415 6.17 -6.92 6.89
C ILE A 415 7.70 -6.85 6.83
N ALA A 416 8.28 -5.67 7.04
CA ALA A 416 9.72 -5.46 6.92
C ALA A 416 10.51 -6.34 7.90
N ARG A 417 10.12 -6.36 9.18
CA ARG A 417 10.76 -7.16 10.23
C ARG A 417 10.54 -8.66 10.03
N GLY A 418 9.34 -9.06 9.63
CA GLY A 418 9.02 -10.47 9.34
C GLY A 418 9.85 -11.01 8.18
N LEU A 419 9.94 -10.28 7.07
CA LEU A 419 10.78 -10.66 5.94
C LEU A 419 12.27 -10.69 6.31
N ALA A 420 12.75 -9.75 7.13
CA ALA A 420 14.13 -9.74 7.61
C ALA A 420 14.44 -10.92 8.53
N ALA A 421 13.53 -11.27 9.45
CA ALA A 421 13.66 -12.40 10.35
C ALA A 421 13.74 -13.75 9.62
N LEU A 422 13.05 -13.85 8.48
CA LEU A 422 13.11 -15.00 7.58
C LEU A 422 14.33 -14.96 6.62
N GLY A 423 15.14 -13.91 6.68
CA GLY A 423 16.33 -13.73 5.84
C GLY A 423 16.05 -13.31 4.39
N LEU A 424 14.80 -12.96 4.05
CA LEU A 424 14.43 -12.56 2.70
C LEU A 424 14.97 -11.17 2.34
N ILE A 425 15.07 -10.25 3.30
CA ILE A 425 15.62 -8.91 3.10
C ILE A 425 16.68 -8.58 4.15
N ALA A 426 17.48 -7.54 3.89
CA ALA A 426 18.43 -7.06 4.87
C ALA A 426 17.70 -6.48 6.09
N GLN A 427 18.23 -6.76 7.29
CA GLN A 427 17.74 -6.16 8.52
C GLN A 427 18.04 -4.66 8.54
N GLU A 428 17.04 -3.88 8.93
CA GLU A 428 17.20 -2.43 9.10
C GLU A 428 18.08 -2.13 10.32
N ALA A 429 18.85 -1.03 10.25
CA ALA A 429 19.66 -0.58 11.37
C ALA A 429 18.77 -0.12 12.53
N GLY A 430 19.05 -0.60 13.74
CA GLY A 430 18.33 -0.23 14.95
C GLY A 430 18.50 -1.28 16.05
N PRO A 431 18.10 -0.95 17.29
CA PRO A 431 18.06 -1.95 18.35
C PRO A 431 17.03 -3.05 18.01
N PRO A 432 17.27 -4.31 18.44
CA PRO A 432 16.26 -5.35 18.34
C PRO A 432 14.99 -4.92 19.10
N PRO A 433 13.80 -5.35 18.65
CA PRO A 433 12.58 -5.07 19.37
C PRO A 433 12.61 -5.69 20.78
N ALA A 434 11.83 -5.10 21.69
CA ALA A 434 11.52 -5.75 22.95
C ALA A 434 10.78 -7.06 22.69
N LYS A 435 11.02 -8.07 23.54
CA LYS A 435 10.27 -9.32 23.47
C LYS A 435 8.79 -9.07 23.82
N PRO A 436 7.85 -9.64 23.07
CA PRO A 436 6.42 -9.52 23.37
C PRO A 436 6.07 -10.26 24.66
N LEU A 437 5.05 -9.77 25.37
CA LEU A 437 4.33 -10.59 26.35
C LEU A 437 3.57 -11.69 25.60
N ILE A 438 3.80 -12.96 25.94
CA ILE A 438 3.05 -14.07 25.35
C ILE A 438 1.87 -14.43 26.26
N LEU A 439 0.68 -14.45 25.69
CA LEU A 439 -0.57 -14.76 26.36
C LEU A 439 -1.21 -16.00 25.74
N GLU A 440 -1.92 -16.77 26.56
CA GLU A 440 -2.77 -17.88 26.14
C GLU A 440 -4.22 -17.52 26.42
N ILE A 441 -5.12 -17.76 25.47
CA ILE A 441 -6.55 -17.61 25.70
C ILE A 441 -7.01 -18.74 26.63
N GLY A 442 -7.42 -18.37 27.85
CA GLY A 442 -7.88 -19.31 28.87
C GLY A 442 -9.36 -19.61 28.74
N GLU A 443 -10.19 -18.56 28.70
CA GLU A 443 -11.65 -18.70 28.67
C GLU A 443 -12.36 -17.58 27.93
N ALA A 444 -13.57 -17.89 27.46
CA ALA A 444 -14.51 -16.92 26.89
C ALA A 444 -15.61 -16.66 27.91
N ILE A 445 -15.88 -15.39 28.19
CA ILE A 445 -17.00 -14.98 29.06
C ILE A 445 -18.21 -14.71 28.16
N PHE A 446 -19.27 -15.50 28.28
CA PHE A 446 -20.49 -15.35 27.47
C PHE A 446 -21.51 -14.44 28.15
N ALA A 447 -22.24 -13.68 27.34
CA ALA A 447 -23.45 -13.01 27.75
C ALA A 447 -24.57 -14.03 27.93
N GLU A 448 -25.19 -14.07 29.11
CA GLU A 448 -26.37 -14.89 29.39
C GLU A 448 -27.66 -14.16 28.99
N SER A 449 -27.58 -12.82 28.89
CA SER A 449 -28.66 -11.93 28.52
C SER A 449 -28.14 -10.79 27.65
N ASP A 450 -29.01 -10.23 26.80
CA ASP A 450 -28.74 -8.99 26.05
C ASP A 450 -28.49 -7.76 26.96
N ALA A 451 -28.86 -7.86 28.24
CA ALA A 451 -28.63 -6.83 29.25
C ALA A 451 -27.35 -7.04 30.07
N ASP A 452 -26.60 -8.12 29.82
CA ASP A 452 -25.26 -8.28 30.41
C ASP A 452 -24.31 -7.22 29.83
N SER A 453 -23.41 -6.69 30.66
CA SER A 453 -22.50 -5.62 30.25
C SER A 453 -21.16 -5.70 30.95
N LEU A 454 -20.11 -5.18 30.29
CA LEU A 454 -18.82 -4.92 30.92
C LEU A 454 -18.87 -3.61 31.71
N ILE A 455 -18.15 -3.54 32.84
CA ILE A 455 -18.16 -2.34 33.71
C ILE A 455 -17.58 -1.09 33.04
N ARG A 456 -16.78 -1.29 31.98
CA ARG A 456 -16.17 -0.26 31.15
C ARG A 456 -15.78 -0.86 29.80
N ALA A 457 -15.37 -0.01 28.88
CA ALA A 457 -14.61 -0.47 27.72
C ALA A 457 -13.25 -1.01 28.19
N PHE A 458 -12.91 -2.23 27.78
CA PHE A 458 -11.59 -2.82 27.99
C PHE A 458 -10.81 -2.75 26.68
N PRO A 459 -9.72 -1.94 26.61
CA PRO A 459 -8.79 -2.02 25.50
C PRO A 459 -8.26 -3.45 25.37
N THR A 460 -7.99 -3.90 24.14
CA THR A 460 -7.37 -5.20 23.92
C THR A 460 -6.03 -5.29 24.66
N GLY A 461 -5.82 -6.35 25.44
CA GLY A 461 -4.64 -6.54 26.28
C GLY A 461 -4.75 -5.90 27.67
N ALA A 462 -5.85 -5.23 28.00
CA ALA A 462 -6.03 -4.59 29.31
C ALA A 462 -5.89 -5.61 30.46
N PRO A 463 -5.05 -5.33 31.47
CA PRO A 463 -4.82 -6.26 32.56
C PRO A 463 -6.03 -6.31 33.51
N VAL A 464 -6.28 -7.48 34.07
CA VAL A 464 -7.28 -7.74 35.11
C VAL A 464 -6.70 -8.62 36.21
N ARG A 465 -7.20 -8.46 37.44
CA ARG A 465 -6.80 -9.29 38.59
C ARG A 465 -7.87 -10.31 38.97
N ALA A 466 -7.46 -11.44 39.53
CA ALA A 466 -8.39 -12.41 40.10
C ALA A 466 -9.32 -11.73 41.13
N GLY A 467 -10.62 -11.93 40.97
CA GLY A 467 -11.69 -11.31 41.77
C GLY A 467 -12.06 -9.88 41.36
N GLU A 468 -11.42 -9.28 40.35
CA GLU A 468 -11.83 -7.98 39.83
C GLU A 468 -13.20 -8.08 39.13
N VAL A 469 -14.10 -7.15 39.41
CA VAL A 469 -15.39 -7.06 38.70
C VAL A 469 -15.12 -6.57 37.28
N ILE A 470 -15.44 -7.39 36.28
CA ILE A 470 -15.27 -7.05 34.86
C ILE A 470 -16.59 -6.73 34.17
N GLY A 471 -17.72 -7.13 34.75
CA GLY A 471 -19.04 -6.87 34.21
C GLY A 471 -20.17 -7.12 35.20
N HIS A 472 -21.39 -6.90 34.75
CA HIS A 472 -22.61 -7.18 35.48
C HIS A 472 -23.55 -8.02 34.61
N ARG A 473 -24.16 -9.02 35.24
CA ARG A 473 -25.29 -9.77 34.69
C ARG A 473 -26.56 -8.91 34.71
N ALA A 474 -27.54 -9.26 33.88
CA ALA A 474 -28.87 -8.66 33.90
C ALA A 474 -29.57 -8.74 35.27
N THR A 475 -29.22 -9.73 36.10
CA THR A 475 -29.71 -9.90 37.48
C THR A 475 -29.08 -8.93 38.48
N GLY A 476 -28.05 -8.18 38.07
CA GLY A 476 -27.21 -7.35 38.94
C GLY A 476 -26.03 -8.11 39.57
N ALA A 477 -25.91 -9.43 39.36
CA ALA A 477 -24.76 -10.20 39.82
C ALA A 477 -23.46 -9.73 39.14
N GLU A 478 -22.37 -9.70 39.89
CA GLU A 478 -21.05 -9.35 39.37
C GLU A 478 -20.45 -10.49 38.54
N ILE A 479 -19.82 -10.13 37.43
CA ILE A 479 -18.95 -11.02 36.64
C ILE A 479 -17.53 -10.72 37.10
N LEU A 480 -16.88 -11.71 37.72
CA LEU A 480 -15.54 -11.57 38.28
C LEU A 480 -14.50 -12.19 37.33
N ALA A 481 -13.33 -11.55 37.23
CA ALA A 481 -12.17 -12.18 36.60
C ALA A 481 -11.72 -13.38 37.46
N PRO A 482 -11.71 -14.60 36.91
CA PRO A 482 -11.38 -15.82 37.65
C PRO A 482 -9.89 -15.98 37.94
N HIS A 483 -9.01 -15.31 37.19
CA HIS A 483 -7.57 -15.32 37.38
C HIS A 483 -6.93 -13.99 36.93
N ASP A 484 -5.67 -13.78 37.33
CA ASP A 484 -4.86 -12.68 36.81
C ASP A 484 -4.61 -12.87 35.31
N GLY A 485 -4.66 -11.78 34.53
CA GLY A 485 -4.56 -11.91 33.08
C GLY A 485 -4.83 -10.62 32.31
N SER A 486 -5.22 -10.79 31.05
CA SER A 486 -5.57 -9.71 30.14
C SER A 486 -6.88 -10.00 29.38
N VAL A 487 -7.66 -8.96 29.14
CA VAL A 487 -8.90 -9.03 28.35
C VAL A 487 -8.60 -8.76 26.87
N ILE A 488 -9.12 -9.57 25.96
CA ILE A 488 -9.09 -9.32 24.51
C ILE A 488 -10.48 -9.43 23.89
N PHE A 489 -10.69 -8.78 22.74
CA PHE A 489 -11.94 -8.77 21.97
C PHE A 489 -13.19 -8.44 22.80
N ALA A 490 -13.07 -7.48 23.72
CA ALA A 490 -14.19 -7.01 24.53
C ALA A 490 -15.25 -6.30 23.67
N SER A 491 -16.51 -6.73 23.79
CA SER A 491 -17.64 -6.16 23.06
C SER A 491 -18.53 -5.30 23.94
N GLY A 492 -18.86 -4.10 23.46
CA GLY A 492 -19.75 -3.16 24.16
C GLY A 492 -21.25 -3.36 23.90
N LYS A 493 -21.63 -4.16 22.89
CA LYS A 493 -23.02 -4.53 22.58
C LYS A 493 -23.05 -6.02 22.30
N VAL A 494 -23.76 -6.78 23.13
CA VAL A 494 -23.63 -8.24 23.15
C VAL A 494 -25.02 -8.86 23.18
N ARG A 495 -25.21 -9.93 22.40
CA ARG A 495 -26.44 -10.73 22.40
C ARG A 495 -26.25 -11.93 23.32
N ALA A 496 -27.31 -12.39 23.96
CA ALA A 496 -27.29 -13.63 24.73
C ALA A 496 -26.71 -14.78 23.88
N GLY A 497 -25.80 -15.55 24.48
CA GLY A 497 -25.04 -16.62 23.82
C GLY A 497 -23.82 -16.17 23.03
N THR A 498 -23.49 -14.87 23.00
CA THR A 498 -22.25 -14.37 22.39
C THR A 498 -21.24 -13.91 23.44
N GLU A 499 -19.98 -13.88 23.06
CA GLU A 499 -18.85 -13.57 23.93
C GLU A 499 -18.86 -12.09 24.32
N LEU A 500 -18.87 -11.80 25.63
CA LEU A 500 -18.58 -10.47 26.17
C LEU A 500 -17.11 -10.12 25.92
N CYS A 501 -16.21 -11.07 26.24
CA CYS A 501 -14.77 -10.94 26.03
C CYS A 501 -14.07 -12.30 26.16
N PHE A 502 -12.79 -12.34 25.81
CA PHE A 502 -11.89 -13.46 26.12
C PHE A 502 -10.87 -13.04 27.18
N LEU A 503 -10.62 -13.92 28.13
CA LEU A 503 -9.62 -13.75 29.16
C LEU A 503 -8.38 -14.60 28.85
N CYS A 504 -7.23 -13.94 28.92
CA CYS A 504 -5.94 -14.53 28.62
C CYS A 504 -5.08 -14.59 29.87
N ARG A 505 -4.26 -15.64 29.99
CA ARG A 505 -3.25 -15.80 31.04
C ARG A 505 -1.83 -15.67 30.46
N PRO A 506 -0.82 -15.29 31.26
CA PRO A 506 0.56 -15.37 30.83
C PRO A 506 0.94 -16.79 30.41
N SER A 507 1.59 -16.91 29.25
CA SER A 507 2.06 -18.18 28.71
C SER A 507 3.49 -18.49 29.15
N SER A 508 3.83 -19.78 29.25
CA SER A 508 5.21 -20.22 29.48
C SER A 508 6.07 -20.20 28.20
N ILE A 509 5.44 -20.12 27.02
CA ILE A 509 6.14 -20.03 25.73
C ILE A 509 7.03 -18.79 25.70
N GLY A 510 8.32 -18.98 25.43
CA GLY A 510 9.28 -17.88 25.31
C GLY A 510 9.78 -17.30 26.63
N ALA A 511 9.34 -17.84 27.78
CA ALA A 511 9.95 -17.55 29.06
C ALA A 511 11.41 -18.05 29.06
N ALA A 512 12.33 -17.21 29.54
CA ALA A 512 13.70 -17.67 29.77
C ALA A 512 13.67 -18.77 30.86
N PRO A 513 14.42 -19.87 30.69
CA PRO A 513 14.45 -20.97 31.65
C PRO A 513 14.93 -20.54 33.04
#